data_AF-I0GUX6-F1
#
_entry.id   AF-I0GUX6-F1
#
_cell.length_a   1.000
_cell.length_b   1.000
_cell.length_c   1.000
_cell.angle_alpha   90.00
_cell.angle_beta   90.00
_cell.angle_gamma   90.00
#
_symmetry.space_group_name_H-M   'P 1'
#
loop_
_entity.id
_entity.type
_entity.pdbx_description
1 polymer ?
#
loop_
_entity_poly.entity_id
_entity_poly.type
_entity_poly.pdbx_seq_one_letter_code
_entity_poly.pdbx_strand_id
1 'polypeptide(L)'
;MVADMSIITESNTMPIGVDDFREIVTKKYCFVDKTRFIKEILDGHSKVTLITRPRRFGKTLNLSMLRYFFTVENKEKNRGLFAGLDIERAGERYMAEQGSRPVFFL
;
A
#
# COMPACT_ATOMS: atom_id res chain seq x y z
N MET A 1 17.67 9.31 -11.54
CA MET A 1 16.26 8.97 -11.22
C MET A 1 16.23 8.40 -9.81
N VAL A 2 16.22 9.28 -8.81
CA VAL A 2 16.04 8.88 -7.42
C VAL A 2 14.67 9.44 -7.07
N ALA A 3 13.66 8.58 -6.99
CA ALA A 3 12.35 9.00 -6.53
C ALA A 3 12.47 9.33 -5.03
N ASP A 4 11.92 10.48 -4.63
CA ASP A 4 11.83 10.92 -3.24
C ASP A 4 11.26 9.80 -2.36
N MET A 5 12.15 9.21 -1.57
CA MET A 5 11.83 8.11 -0.65
C MET A 5 11.29 8.72 0.63
N SER A 6 9.98 9.00 0.67
CA SER A 6 9.29 9.43 1.88
C SER A 6 9.30 8.27 2.89
N ILE A 7 10.26 8.24 3.82
CA ILE A 7 10.19 7.35 4.99
C ILE A 7 9.17 7.99 5.93
N ILE A 8 7.97 7.43 6.00
CA ILE A 8 6.90 7.96 6.85
C ILE A 8 6.75 7.00 8.02
N THR A 9 7.56 7.17 9.07
CA THR A 9 7.29 6.70 10.46
C THR A 9 8.45 7.01 11.40
N GLU A 10 8.13 7.51 12.60
CA GLU A 10 9.04 8.03 13.62
C GLU A 10 9.73 6.96 14.50
N SER A 11 9.56 5.66 14.18
CA SER A 11 10.11 4.55 14.96
C SER A 11 11.44 4.08 14.38
N ASN A 12 12.49 4.04 15.20
CA ASN A 12 13.81 3.53 14.81
C ASN A 12 13.85 1.98 14.71
N THR A 13 12.71 1.31 14.87
CA THR A 13 12.60 -0.15 14.85
C THR A 13 12.22 -0.62 13.45
N MET A 14 13.13 -1.34 12.80
CA MET A 14 12.83 -1.98 11.53
C MET A 14 11.82 -3.12 11.71
N PRO A 15 10.74 -3.16 10.92
CA PRO A 15 9.74 -4.22 10.96
C PRO A 15 10.28 -5.50 10.30
N ILE A 16 11.17 -6.21 10.98
CA ILE A 16 11.71 -7.48 10.48
C ILE A 16 10.64 -8.56 10.64
N GLY A 17 10.17 -9.11 9.51
CA GLY A 17 9.17 -10.18 9.47
C GLY A 17 7.73 -9.72 9.65
N VAL A 18 7.46 -8.41 9.69
CA VAL A 18 6.10 -7.87 9.67
C VAL A 18 5.70 -7.61 8.23
N ASP A 19 4.78 -8.44 7.74
CA ASP A 19 4.31 -8.41 6.35
C ASP A 19 2.86 -7.89 6.22
N ASP A 20 2.23 -7.47 7.32
CA ASP A 20 0.88 -6.90 7.32
C ASP A 20 0.92 -5.37 7.29
N PHE A 21 0.31 -4.77 6.26
CA PHE A 21 0.35 -3.32 6.07
C PHE A 21 -0.42 -2.55 7.16
N ARG A 22 -1.53 -3.10 7.66
CA ARG A 22 -2.26 -2.47 8.76
C ARG A 22 -1.41 -2.46 10.03
N GLU A 23 -0.71 -3.55 10.32
CA GLU A 23 0.22 -3.62 11.46
C GLU A 23 1.33 -2.58 11.36
N ILE A 24 1.93 -2.42 10.17
CA ILE A 24 2.94 -1.37 9.90
C ILE A 24 2.42 0.02 10.26
N VAL A 25 1.24 0.40 9.74
CA VAL A 25 0.67 1.73 9.95
C VAL A 25 0.23 1.93 11.39
N THR A 26 -0.47 0.96 11.98
CA THR A 26 -1.02 1.07 13.35
C THR A 26 0.06 1.06 14.43
N LYS A 27 1.11 0.26 14.28
CA LYS A 27 2.26 0.21 15.20
C LYS A 27 3.33 1.25 14.88
N LYS A 28 3.11 2.09 13.85
CA LYS A 28 4.03 3.15 13.41
C LYS A 28 5.45 2.63 13.13
N TYR A 29 5.57 1.47 12.48
CA TYR A 29 6.87 0.92 12.09
C TYR A 29 7.46 1.64 10.88
N CYS A 30 8.78 1.83 10.89
CA CYS A 30 9.53 2.36 9.75
C CYS A 30 9.19 1.59 8.47
N PHE A 31 8.57 2.26 7.50
CA PHE A 31 8.28 1.68 6.20
C PHE A 31 8.55 2.67 5.07
N VAL A 32 8.88 2.12 3.91
CA VAL A 32 9.01 2.87 2.67
C VAL A 32 7.62 3.01 2.06
N ASP A 33 7.14 4.24 1.90
CA ASP A 33 5.88 4.48 1.22
C ASP A 33 5.97 4.07 -0.26
N LYS A 34 5.23 3.01 -0.61
CA LYS A 34 5.08 2.52 -1.98
C LYS A 34 3.63 2.64 -2.47
N THR A 35 2.79 3.40 -1.78
CA THR A 35 1.36 3.51 -2.12
C THR A 35 1.14 4.20 -3.46
N ARG A 36 2.09 4.99 -3.97
CA ARG A 36 2.11 5.49 -5.35
C ARG A 36 1.97 4.37 -6.40
N PHE A 37 2.42 3.15 -6.11
CA PHE A 37 2.23 1.99 -6.99
C PHE A 37 0.75 1.69 -7.27
N ILE A 38 -0.16 2.00 -6.34
CA ILE A 38 -1.61 1.83 -6.52
C ILE A 38 -2.10 2.74 -7.65
N LYS A 39 -1.64 4.00 -7.68
CA LYS A 39 -1.91 4.96 -8.76
C LYS A 39 -1.47 4.40 -10.11
N GLU A 40 -0.25 3.87 -10.17
CA GLU A 40 0.31 3.28 -11.39
C GLU A 40 -0.49 2.06 -11.87
N ILE A 41 -1.02 1.25 -10.95
CA ILE A 41 -1.94 0.15 -11.30
C ILE A 41 -3.26 0.69 -11.87
N LEU A 42 -3.83 1.74 -11.27
CA LEU A 42 -5.09 2.32 -11.69
C LEU A 42 -4.99 3.06 -13.03
N ASP A 43 -3.88 3.75 -13.27
CA ASP A 43 -3.60 4.41 -14.56
C ASP A 43 -3.17 3.41 -15.64
N GLY A 44 -2.65 2.25 -15.23
CA GLY A 44 -2.16 1.21 -16.14
C GLY A 44 -3.28 0.42 -16.82
N HIS A 45 -3.15 0.21 -18.12
CA HIS A 45 -4.07 -0.63 -18.93
C HIS A 45 -3.61 -2.08 -19.06
N SER A 46 -2.74 -2.56 -18.17
CA SER A 46 -2.16 -3.90 -18.25
C SER A 46 -3.18 -4.96 -17.86
N LYS A 47 -3.45 -5.92 -18.76
CA LYS A 47 -4.29 -7.10 -18.45
C LYS A 47 -3.71 -7.97 -17.33
N VAL A 48 -2.38 -7.97 -17.20
CA VAL A 48 -1.64 -8.70 -16.18
C VAL A 48 -0.48 -7.83 -15.69
N THR A 49 -0.37 -7.64 -14.38
CA THR A 49 0.75 -6.92 -13.74
C THR A 49 1.63 -7.92 -13.03
N LEU A 50 2.86 -8.13 -13.54
CA LEU A 50 3.84 -9.03 -12.94
C LEU A 50 4.72 -8.30 -11.92
N ILE A 51 4.59 -8.64 -10.64
CA ILE A 51 5.52 -8.17 -9.61
C ILE A 51 6.75 -9.09 -9.63
N THR A 52 7.84 -8.66 -10.27
CA THR A 52 9.10 -9.41 -10.40
C THR A 52 9.69 -9.80 -9.04
N ARG A 53 10.46 -10.91 -8.92
CA ARG A 53 10.94 -11.47 -7.63
C ARG A 53 12.34 -11.06 -7.12
N PRO A 54 12.59 -9.80 -6.73
CA PRO A 54 13.66 -9.52 -5.79
C PRO A 54 13.28 -10.04 -4.38
N ARG A 55 14.16 -10.82 -3.76
CA ARG A 55 13.98 -11.38 -2.41
C ARG A 55 14.04 -10.25 -1.37
N ARG A 56 13.17 -10.29 -0.36
CA ARG A 56 13.04 -9.27 0.72
C ARG A 56 12.59 -7.86 0.28
N PHE A 57 12.05 -7.71 -0.93
CA PHE A 57 11.61 -6.40 -1.43
C PHE A 57 10.28 -5.89 -0.85
N GLY A 58 9.67 -6.63 0.09
CA GLY A 58 8.37 -6.31 0.68
C GLY A 58 7.18 -6.69 -0.20
N LYS A 59 7.25 -7.82 -0.91
CA LYS A 59 6.15 -8.28 -1.78
C LYS A 59 4.89 -8.61 -1.00
N THR A 60 5.03 -9.37 0.10
CA THR A 60 3.91 -9.75 0.95
C THR A 60 3.26 -8.51 1.54
N LEU A 61 4.07 -7.59 2.06
CA LEU A 61 3.63 -6.27 2.53
C LEU A 61 2.87 -5.49 1.44
N ASN A 62 3.40 -5.42 0.22
CA ASN A 62 2.74 -4.73 -0.89
C ASN A 62 1.41 -5.40 -1.27
N LEU A 63 1.32 -6.73 -1.24
CA LEU A 63 0.06 -7.44 -1.50
C LEU A 63 -0.96 -7.19 -0.37
N SER A 64 -0.52 -7.15 0.88
CA SER A 64 -1.35 -6.76 2.03
C SER A 64 -1.86 -5.33 1.89
N MET A 65 -0.99 -4.39 1.48
CA MET A 65 -1.36 -3.01 1.16
C MET A 65 -2.43 -2.93 0.07
N LEU A 66 -2.25 -3.63 -1.07
CA LEU A 66 -3.23 -3.68 -2.15
C LEU A 66 -4.55 -4.29 -1.69
N ARG A 67 -4.49 -5.34 -0.86
CA ARG A 67 -5.68 -5.94 -0.26
C ARG A 67 -6.47 -4.91 0.53
N TYR A 68 -5.84 -4.19 1.46
CA TYR A 68 -6.53 -3.18 2.27
C TYR A 68 -7.04 -2.00 1.45
N PHE A 69 -6.37 -1.65 0.36
CA PHE A 69 -6.83 -0.59 -0.53
C PHE A 69 -8.10 -1.01 -1.29
N PHE A 70 -8.10 -2.18 -1.92
CA PHE A 70 -9.17 -2.56 -2.83
C PHE A 70 -10.36 -3.26 -2.16
N THR A 71 -10.15 -3.94 -1.03
CA THR A 71 -11.20 -4.77 -0.41
C THR A 71 -12.39 -3.96 0.06
N VAL A 72 -13.60 -4.45 -0.28
CA VAL A 72 -14.88 -3.94 0.22
C VAL A 72 -15.05 -4.15 1.73
N GLU A 73 -14.33 -5.11 2.31
CA GLU A 73 -14.41 -5.42 3.73
C GLU A 73 -13.80 -4.31 4.59
N ASN A 74 -14.53 -3.83 5.60
CA ASN A 74 -14.05 -2.77 6.50
C ASN A 74 -13.59 -1.50 5.77
N LYS A 75 -14.20 -1.16 4.63
CA LYS A 75 -13.85 -0.02 3.78
C LYS A 75 -13.51 1.26 4.56
N GLU A 76 -14.44 1.72 5.41
CA GLU A 76 -14.26 2.94 6.21
C GLU A 76 -13.06 2.89 7.15
N LYS A 77 -12.82 1.75 7.81
CA LYS A 77 -11.65 1.58 8.68
C LYS A 77 -10.35 1.55 7.88
N ASN A 78 -10.36 0.94 6.70
CA ASN A 78 -9.17 0.82 5.86
C ASN A 78 -8.80 2.15 5.20
N ARG A 79 -9.75 3.06 4.97
CA ARG A 79 -9.46 4.39 4.41
C ARG A 79 -8.42 5.15 5.23
N GLY A 80 -8.49 5.05 6.56
CA GLY A 80 -7.53 5.68 7.47
C GLY A 80 -6.10 5.11 7.39
N LEU A 81 -5.90 3.92 6.82
CA LEU A 81 -4.56 3.34 6.65
C LEU A 81 -3.72 4.06 5.59
N PHE A 82 -4.36 4.85 4.73
CA PHE A 82 -3.72 5.56 3.63
C PHE A 82 -3.57 7.07 3.88
N ALA A 83 -3.99 7.55 5.06
CA ALA A 83 -3.91 8.95 5.43
C ALA A 83 -2.46 9.44 5.45
N GLY A 84 -2.20 10.55 4.77
CA GLY A 84 -0.89 11.17 4.64
C GLY A 84 0.09 10.47 3.68
N LEU A 85 -0.31 9.36 3.06
CA LEU A 85 0.52 8.58 2.13
C LEU A 85 0.41 9.10 0.69
N ASP A 86 1.34 8.69 -0.16
CA ASP A 86 1.43 9.14 -1.55
C ASP A 86 0.15 8.88 -2.37
N ILE A 87 -0.58 7.80 -2.12
CA ILE A 87 -1.85 7.53 -2.82
C ILE A 87 -2.97 8.50 -2.46
N GLU A 88 -3.02 8.98 -1.21
CA GLU A 88 -3.98 10.01 -0.81
C GLU A 88 -3.62 11.34 -1.46
N ARG A 89 -2.32 11.68 -1.46
CA ARG A 89 -1.78 12.88 -2.11
C ARG A 89 -1.96 12.87 -3.63
N ALA A 90 -2.08 11.69 -4.24
CA ALA A 90 -2.34 11.55 -5.68
C ALA A 90 -3.73 12.09 -6.08
N GLY A 91 -4.66 12.21 -5.12
CA GLY A 91 -5.94 12.91 -5.28
C GLY A 91 -7.18 12.02 -5.16
N GLU A 92 -8.34 12.68 -4.97
CA GLU A 92 -9.62 12.01 -4.70
C GLU A 92 -10.07 11.04 -5.79
N ARG A 93 -9.70 11.28 -7.05
CA ARG A 93 -9.96 10.34 -8.15
C ARG A 93 -9.44 8.93 -7.83
N TYR A 94 -8.26 8.83 -7.23
CA TYR A 94 -7.67 7.54 -6.88
C TYR A 94 -8.26 6.99 -5.58
N MET A 95 -8.48 7.85 -4.58
CA MET A 95 -9.09 7.46 -3.31
C MET A 95 -10.56 7.03 -3.43
N ALA A 96 -11.25 7.43 -4.50
CA ALA A 96 -12.60 6.95 -4.83
C ALA A 96 -12.63 5.46 -5.18
N GLU A 97 -11.53 4.90 -5.69
CA GLU A 97 -11.38 3.47 -6.02
C GLU A 97 -11.14 2.60 -4.77
N GLN A 98 -10.93 3.21 -3.60
CA GLN A 98 -10.71 2.48 -2.35
C GLN A 98 -11.99 1.72 -1.95
N GLY A 99 -11.80 0.44 -1.61
CA GLY A 99 -12.87 -0.47 -1.22
C GLY A 99 -13.93 -0.67 -2.31
N SER A 100 -13.54 -0.65 -3.58
CA SER A 100 -14.44 -0.81 -4.73
C SER A 100 -14.52 -2.24 -5.26
N ARG A 101 -13.62 -3.15 -4.84
CA ARG A 101 -13.47 -4.48 -5.46
C ARG A 101 -13.50 -5.62 -4.43
N PRO A 102 -14.16 -6.74 -4.74
CA PRO A 102 -13.98 -7.95 -3.94
C PRO A 102 -12.54 -8.45 -4.13
N VAL A 103 -11.82 -8.63 -3.02
CA VAL A 103 -10.43 -9.13 -3.03
C VAL A 103 -10.40 -10.50 -2.37
N PHE A 104 -9.97 -11.50 -3.12
CA PHE A 104 -9.65 -12.81 -2.57
C PHE A 104 -8.15 -12.86 -2.24
N PHE A 105 -7.82 -13.11 -0.98
CA PHE A 105 -6.46 -13.20 -0.48
C PHE A 105 -6.26 -14.59 0.12
N LEU A 106 -5.30 -15.35 -0.40
CA LEU A 106 -5.01 -16.74 -0.02
C LEU A 106 -3.72 -16.81 0.80
#